data_AF-A0A1I8H9Q4-F1
#
_entry.id   AF-A0A1I8H9Q4-F1
#
_cell.length_a   1.000
_cell.length_b   1.000
_cell.length_c   1.000
_cell.angle_alpha   90.00
_cell.angle_beta   90.00
_cell.angle_gamma   90.00
#
_symmetry.space_group_name_H-M   'P 1'
#
loop_
_entity.id
_entity.type
_entity.pdbx_description
1 polymer ?
#
loop_
_entity_poly.entity_id
_entity_poly.type
_entity_poly.pdbx_seq_one_letter_code
_entity_poly.pdbx_strand_id
1 'polypeptide(L)'
;MGCGASAAQPPPSAPPEAAQTLQSLAAYIESAASTDMEKVRAVYMWITGNITIFGVASKQITGFAKDFGYSPLKALTVDTRVNHDWLAVRVDGKWGFIDCLLGSGCFSDSGVFQRRRTDFYFLPAPEVFLNDHFPLLNSNPEASKPWQLMKDPIDLKTFHSRVRRREACYRLGVQLRSHSSALIDSSGQMKLRFWAAQNPLSHFGAAFFNVPQQPGGRCAGLALQEAVVLARVPTSGTYWELRLFAAIELTSAEDAHLEWLTSFYLKSSGPVDKEPFPDFDGFYGAKLDPHIFGFKKEFGSSDGFCIEVDGGECSLRFPTYMPVRVSPTLQFAKALDQQSSSCSVEMDYLMLTVRIRMSRAGFYRLTLNCKDIYSVSSAYTEFANFLIRCKKPLPKLVAFPRLWHHRHLVKLVSHTEESIQVDTEAVLKFKGTGKPLKQFIARFVHPRTGQRVSGQHIAAVLDYRRNEATVTARPPTSGTFWELQVFASTDDEASASDVIASYQILARQTSSASPFPDFSGFYGLCSSPRKFGFSANFGDSQEFWLKTAVGEFELRLPTLGTVRAMAVLKPALKDRTEQQLC
;
A
#
# COMPACT_ATOMS: atom_id res chain seq x y z
N MET A 1 -28.34 42.03 -31.67
CA MET A 1 -29.17 43.21 -31.37
C MET A 1 -28.38 44.08 -30.42
N GLY A 2 -28.03 45.30 -30.83
CA GLY A 2 -27.29 46.23 -29.99
C GLY A 2 -28.18 46.83 -28.91
N CYS A 3 -27.67 46.90 -27.68
CA CYS A 3 -28.16 47.81 -26.67
C CYS A 3 -27.03 48.79 -26.37
N GLY A 4 -27.22 50.06 -26.74
CA GLY A 4 -26.35 51.14 -26.33
C GLY A 4 -26.35 51.24 -24.81
N ALA A 5 -25.23 50.89 -24.19
CA ALA A 5 -25.02 51.11 -22.77
C ALA A 5 -24.75 52.62 -22.58
N SER A 6 -25.74 53.34 -22.06
CA SER A 6 -25.45 54.59 -21.35
C SER A 6 -24.50 54.25 -20.21
N ALA A 7 -23.30 54.84 -20.23
CA ALA A 7 -22.33 54.73 -19.15
C ALA A 7 -22.85 55.57 -17.97
N ALA A 8 -23.75 55.00 -17.17
CA ALA A 8 -24.10 55.57 -15.88
C ALA A 8 -22.84 55.58 -15.00
N GLN A 9 -22.42 56.76 -14.55
CA GLN A 9 -21.31 56.93 -13.62
C GLN A 9 -21.57 56.16 -12.32
N PRO A 10 -20.51 55.69 -11.61
CA PRO A 10 -20.68 55.07 -10.31
C PRO A 10 -21.45 56.00 -9.36
N PRO A 11 -22.36 55.49 -8.53
CA PRO A 11 -23.08 56.33 -7.58
C PRO A 11 -22.07 57.03 -6.65
N PRO A 12 -22.23 58.33 -6.37
CA PRO A 12 -21.37 59.04 -5.44
C PRO A 12 -21.38 58.38 -4.06
N SER A 13 -20.31 58.58 -3.29
CA SER A 13 -20.23 58.15 -1.89
C SER A 13 -21.48 58.61 -1.12
N ALA A 14 -22.19 57.66 -0.50
CA ALA A 14 -23.47 57.93 0.14
C ALA A 14 -23.30 58.97 1.27
N PRO A 15 -24.19 59.98 1.38
CA PRO A 15 -24.10 60.97 2.45
C PRO A 15 -24.25 60.28 3.82
N PRO A 16 -23.62 60.81 4.90
CA PRO A 16 -23.60 60.16 6.22
C PRO A 16 -24.99 59.82 6.77
N GLU A 17 -26.00 60.62 6.44
CA GLU A 17 -27.40 60.43 6.82
C GLU A 17 -28.04 59.19 6.17
N ALA A 18 -27.68 58.89 4.91
CA ALA A 18 -28.15 57.72 4.20
C ALA A 18 -27.43 56.43 4.64
N ALA A 19 -26.20 56.54 5.16
CA ALA A 19 -25.37 55.39 5.56
C ALA A 19 -25.62 54.88 7.00
N GLN A 20 -26.61 55.42 7.73
CA GLN A 20 -26.86 55.07 9.13
C GLN A 20 -27.45 53.66 9.35
N THR A 21 -28.25 53.18 8.38
CA THR A 21 -28.87 51.85 8.43
C THR A 21 -28.78 51.17 7.07
N LEU A 22 -28.86 49.84 7.04
CA LEU A 22 -28.96 49.07 5.80
C LEU A 22 -30.17 49.50 4.96
N GLN A 23 -31.29 49.80 5.60
CA GLN A 23 -32.53 50.25 4.94
C GLN A 23 -32.38 51.63 4.29
N SER A 24 -31.83 52.61 5.02
CA SER A 24 -31.61 53.96 4.47
C SER A 24 -30.60 53.96 3.33
N LEU A 25 -29.58 53.11 3.44
CA LEU A 25 -28.53 52.97 2.44
C LEU A 25 -29.09 52.29 1.18
N ALA A 26 -29.85 51.21 1.32
CA ALA A 26 -30.52 50.55 0.21
C ALA A 26 -31.47 51.51 -0.52
N ALA A 27 -32.29 52.26 0.23
CA ALA A 27 -33.19 53.26 -0.35
C ALA A 27 -32.44 54.35 -1.12
N TYR A 28 -31.30 54.82 -0.60
CA TYR A 28 -30.45 55.80 -1.29
C TYR A 28 -29.85 55.23 -2.59
N ILE A 29 -29.30 54.02 -2.55
CA ILE A 29 -28.69 53.39 -3.73
C ILE A 29 -29.74 53.08 -4.80
N GLU A 30 -30.94 52.65 -4.40
CA GLU A 30 -32.04 52.35 -5.32
C GLU A 30 -32.69 53.62 -5.89
N SER A 31 -32.59 54.76 -5.21
CA SER A 31 -33.24 56.03 -5.63
C SER A 31 -32.79 56.52 -7.01
N ALA A 32 -31.61 56.12 -7.46
CA ALA A 32 -31.05 56.46 -8.77
C ALA A 32 -31.45 55.48 -9.89
N ALA A 33 -32.25 54.45 -9.60
CA ALA A 33 -32.57 53.35 -10.52
C ALA A 33 -34.08 53.19 -10.74
N SER A 34 -34.51 53.02 -11.98
CA SER A 34 -35.93 52.96 -12.36
C SER A 34 -36.41 51.53 -12.65
N THR A 35 -35.50 50.61 -12.94
CA THR A 35 -35.80 49.20 -13.22
C THR A 35 -35.11 48.24 -12.24
N ASP A 36 -35.61 47.01 -12.10
CA ASP A 36 -34.99 46.01 -11.23
C ASP A 36 -33.54 45.69 -11.61
N MET A 37 -33.23 45.67 -12.92
CA MET A 37 -31.85 45.49 -13.40
C MET A 37 -30.94 46.65 -13.00
N GLU A 38 -31.44 47.89 -13.05
CA GLU A 38 -30.70 49.07 -12.61
C GLU A 38 -30.51 49.10 -11.10
N LYS A 39 -31.52 48.69 -10.32
CA LYS A 39 -31.42 48.59 -8.85
C LYS A 39 -30.38 47.56 -8.44
N VAL A 40 -30.43 46.35 -9.04
CA VAL A 40 -29.43 45.30 -8.81
C VAL A 40 -28.03 45.79 -9.20
N ARG A 41 -27.90 46.48 -10.34
CA ARG A 41 -26.62 47.05 -10.79
C ARG A 41 -26.13 48.17 -9.88
N ALA A 42 -27.00 49.04 -9.37
CA ALA A 42 -26.64 50.14 -8.49
C ALA A 42 -26.13 49.60 -7.13
N VAL A 43 -26.82 48.62 -6.55
CA VAL A 43 -26.38 47.92 -5.33
C VAL A 43 -25.05 47.21 -5.58
N TYR A 44 -24.91 46.51 -6.71
CA TYR A 44 -23.66 45.86 -7.08
C TYR A 44 -22.48 46.84 -7.23
N MET A 45 -22.65 47.93 -7.97
CA MET A 45 -21.62 48.97 -8.16
C MET A 45 -21.28 49.67 -6.85
N TRP A 46 -22.27 49.89 -5.98
CA TRP A 46 -22.04 50.50 -4.68
C TRP A 46 -21.24 49.58 -3.76
N ILE A 47 -21.65 48.31 -3.61
CA ILE A 47 -20.95 47.29 -2.81
C ILE A 47 -19.50 47.16 -3.27
N THR A 48 -19.28 47.04 -4.58
CA THR A 48 -17.93 46.87 -5.15
C THR A 48 -17.05 48.12 -5.05
N GLY A 49 -17.64 49.31 -4.99
CA GLY A 49 -16.90 50.57 -4.84
C GLY A 49 -16.72 51.07 -3.40
N ASN A 50 -17.50 50.57 -2.43
CA ASN A 50 -17.59 51.17 -1.08
C ASN A 50 -17.25 50.19 0.06
N ILE A 51 -17.06 48.90 -0.20
CA ILE A 51 -16.51 47.99 0.81
C ILE A 51 -15.01 48.27 0.96
N THR A 52 -14.68 49.11 1.95
CA THR A 52 -13.32 49.33 2.44
C THR A 52 -13.28 48.99 3.92
N ILE A 53 -12.13 48.50 4.40
CA ILE A 53 -11.98 48.27 5.83
C ILE A 53 -11.74 49.64 6.49
N PHE A 54 -12.79 50.19 7.09
CA PHE A 54 -12.72 51.52 7.70
C PHE A 54 -11.64 51.57 8.80
N GLY A 55 -10.77 52.58 8.74
CA GLY A 55 -9.63 52.74 9.65
C GLY A 55 -8.40 51.90 9.30
N VAL A 56 -8.43 51.07 8.25
CA VAL A 56 -7.29 50.27 7.78
C VAL A 56 -6.96 50.66 6.35
N ALA A 57 -5.70 51.05 6.08
CA ALA A 57 -5.27 51.36 4.73
C ALA A 57 -5.44 50.10 3.85
N SER A 58 -6.17 50.24 2.74
CA SER A 58 -6.49 49.13 1.83
C SER A 58 -6.36 49.56 0.37
N LYS A 59 -6.11 48.59 -0.51
CA LYS A 59 -6.02 48.78 -1.96
C LYS A 59 -6.59 47.57 -2.68
N GLN A 60 -7.49 47.78 -3.63
CA GLN A 60 -7.92 46.75 -4.57
C GLN A 60 -6.78 46.40 -5.53
N ILE A 61 -6.53 45.11 -5.70
CA ILE A 61 -5.56 44.56 -6.62
C ILE A 61 -6.31 43.69 -7.64
N THR A 62 -6.09 44.00 -8.92
CA THR A 62 -6.63 43.23 -10.05
C THR A 62 -5.53 42.38 -10.66
N GLY A 63 -5.86 41.17 -11.12
CA GLY A 63 -4.88 40.31 -11.78
C GLY A 63 -5.42 38.94 -12.18
N PHE A 64 -4.52 37.96 -12.23
CA PHE A 64 -4.88 36.58 -12.54
C PHE A 64 -5.05 35.74 -11.28
N ALA A 65 -6.10 34.95 -11.23
CA ALA A 65 -6.23 33.82 -10.31
C ALA A 65 -6.21 32.50 -11.08
N LYS A 66 -5.52 31.48 -10.56
CA LYS A 66 -5.55 30.11 -11.12
C LYS A 66 -6.78 29.34 -10.65
N ASP A 67 -7.96 29.94 -10.70
CA ASP A 67 -9.20 29.42 -10.13
C ASP A 67 -10.04 28.59 -11.13
N PHE A 68 -11.36 28.64 -11.02
CA PHE A 68 -12.25 27.93 -11.94
C PHE A 68 -12.09 28.46 -13.38
N GLY A 69 -11.76 27.57 -14.33
CA GLY A 69 -11.57 27.92 -15.74
C GLY A 69 -10.13 28.26 -16.13
N TYR A 70 -9.20 28.37 -15.18
CA TYR A 70 -7.77 28.44 -15.49
C TYR A 70 -7.28 27.14 -16.13
N SER A 71 -6.44 27.26 -17.17
CA SER A 71 -5.75 26.11 -17.77
C SER A 71 -4.29 26.46 -18.07
N PRO A 72 -3.31 25.66 -17.63
CA PRO A 72 -1.91 25.88 -17.97
C PRO A 72 -1.60 25.60 -19.45
N LEU A 73 -2.55 25.04 -20.20
CA LEU A 73 -2.42 24.85 -21.66
C LEU A 73 -2.72 26.15 -22.44
N LYS A 74 -3.29 27.17 -21.79
CA LYS A 74 -3.56 28.48 -22.37
C LYS A 74 -2.57 29.49 -21.83
N ALA A 75 -1.62 29.91 -22.65
CA ALA A 75 -0.60 30.88 -22.25
C ALA A 75 -1.24 32.19 -21.73
N LEU A 76 -0.78 32.64 -20.57
CA LEU A 76 -1.11 33.99 -20.06
C LEU A 76 -0.15 35.02 -20.65
N THR A 77 -0.71 36.12 -21.12
CA THR A 77 0.02 37.29 -21.62
C THR A 77 -0.48 38.55 -20.91
N VAL A 78 0.22 39.67 -21.08
CA VAL A 78 -0.19 40.96 -20.48
C VAL A 78 -1.52 41.48 -21.05
N ASP A 79 -1.90 41.04 -22.25
CA ASP A 79 -3.15 41.39 -22.91
C ASP A 79 -4.28 40.40 -22.57
N THR A 80 -3.97 39.30 -21.87
CA THR A 80 -4.99 38.36 -21.42
C THR A 80 -5.87 39.06 -20.39
N ARG A 81 -7.19 39.01 -20.60
CA ARG A 81 -8.16 39.58 -19.67
C ARG A 81 -7.96 38.98 -18.28
N VAL A 82 -7.63 39.84 -17.31
CA VAL A 82 -7.60 39.53 -15.88
C VAL A 82 -8.94 38.94 -15.44
N ASN A 83 -8.90 37.91 -14.61
CA ASN A 83 -10.07 37.12 -14.22
C ASN A 83 -10.45 37.30 -12.76
N HIS A 84 -9.67 38.05 -11.96
CA HIS A 84 -9.92 38.14 -10.53
C HIS A 84 -9.45 39.44 -9.88
N ASP A 85 -10.04 39.74 -8.72
CA ASP A 85 -9.77 40.92 -7.89
C ASP A 85 -9.70 40.51 -6.41
N TRP A 86 -8.75 41.10 -5.67
CA TRP A 86 -8.58 40.89 -4.22
C TRP A 86 -8.15 42.19 -3.52
N LEU A 87 -8.02 42.15 -2.19
CA LEU A 87 -7.61 43.30 -1.40
C LEU A 87 -6.18 43.11 -0.89
N ALA A 88 -5.39 44.19 -0.91
CA ALA A 88 -4.21 44.36 -0.07
C ALA A 88 -4.57 45.30 1.08
N VAL A 89 -4.24 44.93 2.32
CA VAL A 89 -4.56 45.70 3.54
C VAL A 89 -3.31 45.89 4.38
N ARG A 90 -3.20 47.01 5.10
CA ARG A 90 -2.06 47.30 5.97
C ARG A 90 -2.41 47.05 7.44
N VAL A 91 -2.00 45.90 7.96
CA VAL A 91 -2.23 45.47 9.36
C VAL A 91 -0.89 45.51 10.10
N ASP A 92 -0.85 46.10 11.29
CA ASP A 92 0.35 46.24 12.13
C ASP A 92 1.58 46.78 11.37
N GLY A 93 1.35 47.77 10.51
CA GLY A 93 2.39 48.42 9.72
C GLY A 93 2.87 47.63 8.50
N LYS A 94 2.32 46.44 8.22
CA LYS A 94 2.70 45.58 7.09
C LYS A 94 1.54 45.38 6.13
N TRP A 95 1.83 45.37 4.83
CA TRP A 95 0.84 45.00 3.82
C TRP A 95 0.67 43.48 3.77
N GLY A 96 -0.57 43.02 3.62
CA GLY A 96 -0.92 41.62 3.40
C GLY A 96 -2.17 41.49 2.52
N PHE A 97 -2.45 40.29 2.02
CA PHE A 97 -3.56 40.05 1.10
C PHE A 97 -4.79 39.48 1.81
N ILE A 98 -5.97 39.84 1.30
CA ILE A 98 -7.25 39.23 1.66
C ILE A 98 -8.03 38.95 0.37
N ASP A 99 -8.46 37.70 0.19
CA ASP A 99 -9.41 37.32 -0.85
C ASP A 99 -10.70 36.74 -0.23
N CYS A 100 -11.77 37.54 -0.28
CA CYS A 100 -13.06 37.17 0.26
C CYS A 100 -13.81 36.14 -0.61
N LEU A 101 -13.60 36.13 -1.93
CA LEU A 101 -14.30 35.22 -2.82
C LEU A 101 -13.77 33.81 -2.63
N LEU A 102 -12.46 33.62 -2.77
CA LEU A 102 -11.83 32.31 -2.59
C LEU A 102 -11.78 31.87 -1.11
N GLY A 103 -11.85 32.82 -0.16
CA GLY A 103 -12.03 32.53 1.27
C GLY A 103 -13.45 32.07 1.64
N SER A 104 -14.45 32.31 0.79
CA SER A 104 -15.86 31.94 1.06
C SER A 104 -16.21 30.51 0.61
N GLY A 105 -15.42 29.93 -0.27
CA GLY A 105 -15.65 28.59 -0.82
C GLY A 105 -14.90 28.35 -2.13
N CYS A 106 -15.24 27.24 -2.79
CA CYS A 106 -14.64 26.85 -4.07
C CYS A 106 -15.68 26.24 -5.01
N PHE A 107 -15.41 26.27 -6.31
CA PHE A 107 -16.24 25.56 -7.30
C PHE A 107 -15.85 24.08 -7.40
N SER A 108 -16.85 23.20 -7.50
CA SER A 108 -16.66 21.80 -7.90
C SER A 108 -16.28 21.70 -9.37
N ASP A 109 -15.84 20.51 -9.80
CA ASP A 109 -15.61 20.21 -11.24
C ASP A 109 -16.87 20.40 -12.09
N SER A 110 -18.07 20.19 -11.50
CA SER A 110 -19.35 20.43 -12.16
C SER A 110 -19.75 21.92 -12.22
N GLY A 111 -18.89 22.83 -11.76
CA GLY A 111 -19.15 24.27 -11.75
C GLY A 111 -20.12 24.72 -10.65
N VAL A 112 -20.41 23.87 -9.66
CA VAL A 112 -21.27 24.20 -8.53
C VAL A 112 -20.43 24.84 -7.43
N PHE A 113 -20.80 26.03 -6.99
CA PHE A 113 -20.13 26.68 -5.87
C PHE A 113 -20.42 25.93 -4.56
N GLN A 114 -19.36 25.51 -3.87
CA GLN A 114 -19.41 24.88 -2.55
C GLN A 114 -18.93 25.89 -1.51
N ARG A 115 -19.85 26.31 -0.66
CA ARG A 115 -19.55 27.23 0.44
C ARG A 115 -18.67 26.53 1.47
N ARG A 116 -17.46 27.05 1.67
CA ARG A 116 -16.51 26.57 2.67
C ARG A 116 -15.66 27.75 3.13
N ARG A 117 -16.01 28.31 4.28
CA ARG A 117 -15.24 29.42 4.86
C ARG A 117 -13.86 28.91 5.28
N THR A 118 -12.82 29.60 4.84
CA THR A 118 -11.44 29.31 5.21
C THR A 118 -10.67 30.60 5.41
N ASP A 119 -9.79 30.61 6.42
CA ASP A 119 -8.86 31.70 6.67
C ASP A 119 -7.58 31.57 5.83
N PHE A 120 -7.49 30.57 4.95
CA PHE A 120 -6.31 30.36 4.09
C PHE A 120 -5.96 31.59 3.24
N TYR A 121 -6.97 32.38 2.83
CA TYR A 121 -6.77 33.62 2.08
C TYR A 121 -6.86 34.89 2.95
N PHE A 122 -6.82 34.76 4.27
CA PHE A 122 -6.72 35.88 5.21
C PHE A 122 -5.27 36.06 5.66
N LEU A 123 -4.59 37.05 5.07
CA LEU A 123 -3.18 37.39 5.32
C LEU A 123 -2.18 36.21 5.18
N PRO A 124 -2.28 35.36 4.13
CA PRO A 124 -1.25 34.34 3.90
C PRO A 124 0.10 34.99 3.57
N ALA A 125 1.18 34.23 3.76
CA ALA A 125 2.50 34.65 3.32
C ALA A 125 2.48 34.98 1.81
N PRO A 126 3.12 36.07 1.34
CA PRO A 126 3.10 36.48 -0.06
C PRO A 126 3.52 35.37 -1.04
N GLU A 127 4.48 34.52 -0.68
CA GLU A 127 4.93 33.36 -1.47
C GLU A 127 3.83 32.31 -1.67
N VAL A 128 2.96 32.15 -0.67
CA VAL A 128 1.82 31.22 -0.71
C VAL A 128 0.72 31.82 -1.59
N PHE A 129 0.42 33.11 -1.41
CA PHE A 129 -0.61 33.82 -2.19
C PHE A 129 -0.27 33.88 -3.68
N LEU A 130 1.01 34.15 -4.03
CA LEU A 130 1.49 34.18 -5.41
C LEU A 130 1.52 32.81 -6.11
N ASN A 131 1.14 31.73 -5.42
CA ASN A 131 1.02 30.42 -6.06
C ASN A 131 -0.14 30.38 -7.06
N ASP A 132 -1.25 31.02 -6.71
CA ASP A 132 -2.45 31.11 -7.53
C ASP A 132 -2.92 32.52 -7.83
N HIS A 133 -2.36 33.58 -7.24
CA HIS A 133 -2.66 34.97 -7.58
C HIS A 133 -1.47 35.69 -8.24
N PHE A 134 -1.71 36.48 -9.27
CA PHE A 134 -0.68 37.31 -9.90
C PHE A 134 -1.19 38.72 -10.19
N PRO A 135 -0.67 39.76 -9.53
CA PRO A 135 -1.07 41.15 -9.78
C PRO A 135 -0.78 41.59 -11.22
N LEU A 136 -1.76 42.18 -11.89
CA LEU A 136 -1.60 42.82 -13.20
C LEU A 136 -2.51 44.06 -13.28
N LEU A 137 -2.15 45.09 -12.51
CA LEU A 137 -2.82 46.38 -12.48
C LEU A 137 -2.65 47.10 -13.81
N ASN A 138 -3.77 47.51 -14.43
CA ASN A 138 -3.81 48.31 -15.67
C ASN A 138 -2.98 47.69 -16.81
N SER A 139 -2.93 46.36 -16.90
CA SER A 139 -2.11 45.63 -17.89
C SER A 139 -0.62 46.00 -17.86
N ASN A 140 -0.10 46.48 -16.71
CA ASN A 140 1.26 46.96 -16.55
C ASN A 140 2.03 46.12 -15.51
N PRO A 141 2.92 45.21 -15.96
CA PRO A 141 3.72 44.37 -15.06
C PRO A 141 4.62 45.17 -14.11
N GLU A 142 5.25 46.26 -14.58
CA GLU A 142 6.18 47.05 -13.77
C GLU A 142 5.47 47.76 -12.62
N ALA A 143 4.31 48.37 -12.90
CA ALA A 143 3.48 49.00 -11.87
C ALA A 143 2.91 47.97 -10.87
N SER A 144 2.84 46.70 -11.28
CA SER A 144 2.29 45.60 -10.47
C SER A 144 3.32 44.92 -9.57
N LYS A 145 4.63 45.02 -9.88
CA LYS A 145 5.71 44.37 -9.11
C LYS A 145 5.68 44.65 -7.60
N PRO A 146 5.49 45.90 -7.12
CA PRO A 146 5.42 46.17 -5.67
C PRO A 146 4.25 45.46 -4.98
N TRP A 147 3.17 45.17 -5.73
CA TRP A 147 1.96 44.53 -5.22
C TRP A 147 2.04 43.01 -5.20
N GLN A 148 3.23 42.45 -5.41
CA GLN A 148 3.53 41.05 -5.07
C GLN A 148 3.94 40.90 -3.60
N LEU A 149 4.31 41.99 -2.91
CA LEU A 149 4.78 41.99 -1.51
C LEU A 149 5.98 41.06 -1.25
N MET A 150 6.78 40.82 -2.28
CA MET A 150 7.97 39.97 -2.28
C MET A 150 9.24 40.81 -2.35
N LYS A 151 10.31 40.36 -1.70
CA LYS A 151 11.65 40.92 -1.91
C LYS A 151 12.10 40.74 -3.36
N ASP A 152 11.85 39.55 -3.90
CA ASP A 152 12.18 39.16 -5.28
C ASP A 152 10.89 38.80 -6.04
N PRO A 153 10.21 39.76 -6.67
CA PRO A 153 8.99 39.52 -7.45
C PRO A 153 9.21 38.56 -8.62
N ILE A 154 8.21 37.76 -8.94
CA ILE A 154 8.22 36.84 -10.09
C ILE A 154 7.58 37.48 -11.32
N ASP A 155 7.96 37.04 -12.52
CA ASP A 155 7.30 37.45 -13.76
C ASP A 155 6.07 36.58 -14.08
N LEU A 156 5.26 37.04 -15.05
CA LEU A 156 4.04 36.35 -15.48
C LEU A 156 4.34 34.95 -16.02
N LYS A 157 5.48 34.77 -16.70
CA LYS A 157 5.90 33.48 -17.26
C LYS A 157 6.19 32.47 -16.16
N THR A 158 6.92 32.88 -15.12
CA THR A 158 7.22 32.08 -13.93
C THR A 158 5.93 31.73 -13.21
N PHE A 159 5.05 32.71 -12.96
CA PHE A 159 3.74 32.45 -12.38
C PHE A 159 2.95 31.42 -13.18
N HIS A 160 2.81 31.60 -14.49
CA HIS A 160 2.03 30.72 -15.36
C HIS A 160 2.59 29.28 -15.40
N SER A 161 3.92 29.14 -15.48
CA SER A 161 4.57 27.83 -15.50
C SER A 161 4.43 27.05 -14.20
N ARG A 162 4.39 27.73 -13.05
CA ARG A 162 4.32 27.08 -11.73
C ARG A 162 3.02 26.29 -11.58
N VAL A 163 3.16 25.07 -11.06
CA VAL A 163 2.03 24.24 -10.69
C VAL A 163 1.23 24.86 -9.54
N ARG A 164 -0.10 24.82 -9.64
CA ARG A 164 -1.01 25.29 -8.59
C ARG A 164 -1.02 24.29 -7.45
N ARG A 165 -0.70 24.75 -6.24
CA ARG A 165 -0.88 24.04 -4.99
C ARG A 165 -2.15 24.55 -4.34
N ARG A 166 -3.13 23.68 -4.15
CA ARG A 166 -4.38 24.03 -3.44
C ARG A 166 -4.12 24.15 -1.94
N GLU A 167 -5.05 24.76 -1.21
CA GLU A 167 -5.04 24.89 0.26
C GLU A 167 -4.64 23.59 0.97
N ALA A 168 -5.21 22.45 0.56
CA ALA A 168 -4.90 21.13 1.12
C ALA A 168 -3.40 20.78 1.01
N CYS A 169 -2.72 21.17 -0.06
CA CYS A 169 -1.28 20.95 -0.21
C CYS A 169 -0.48 21.63 0.93
N TYR A 170 -0.88 22.84 1.34
CA TYR A 170 -0.24 23.57 2.42
C TYR A 170 -0.64 23.05 3.80
N ARG A 171 -1.94 22.84 4.03
CA ARG A 171 -2.46 22.35 5.32
C ARG A 171 -1.93 20.97 5.68
N LEU A 172 -1.74 20.10 4.70
CA LEU A 172 -1.17 18.76 4.91
C LEU A 172 0.38 18.76 4.88
N GLY A 173 1.03 19.93 4.72
CA GLY A 173 2.48 20.05 4.72
C GLY A 173 3.17 19.36 3.52
N VAL A 174 2.47 19.22 2.40
CA VAL A 174 2.96 18.56 1.18
C VAL A 174 3.87 19.50 0.39
N GLN A 175 5.09 19.06 0.15
CA GLN A 175 6.09 19.76 -0.64
C GLN A 175 6.37 19.00 -1.93
N LEU A 176 6.42 19.72 -3.05
CA LEU A 176 6.77 19.18 -4.36
C LEU A 176 8.29 19.13 -4.48
N ARG A 177 8.89 17.94 -4.64
CA ARG A 177 10.36 17.77 -4.69
C ARG A 177 10.91 17.56 -6.09
N SER A 178 10.13 16.92 -6.95
CA SER A 178 10.58 16.55 -8.30
C SER A 178 10.26 17.57 -9.38
N HIS A 179 9.08 18.20 -9.34
CA HIS A 179 8.59 19.07 -10.40
C HIS A 179 7.84 20.26 -9.80
N SER A 180 8.13 21.45 -10.31
CA SER A 180 7.44 22.70 -9.97
C SER A 180 6.65 23.29 -11.14
N SER A 181 6.80 22.75 -12.35
CA SER A 181 6.06 23.14 -13.55
C SER A 181 4.74 22.37 -13.66
N ALA A 182 3.67 23.07 -14.05
CA ALA A 182 2.37 22.47 -14.32
C ALA A 182 2.39 21.58 -15.56
N LEU A 183 3.16 21.97 -16.58
CA LEU A 183 3.32 21.21 -17.83
C LEU A 183 4.55 20.32 -17.73
N ILE A 184 4.39 19.05 -18.09
CA ILE A 184 5.46 18.05 -18.10
C ILE A 184 5.40 17.29 -19.43
N ASP A 185 6.49 17.32 -20.20
CA ASP A 185 6.70 16.39 -21.31
C ASP A 185 7.61 15.25 -20.83
N SER A 186 7.16 14.01 -20.98
CA SER A 186 7.87 12.82 -20.51
C SER A 186 7.90 11.76 -21.60
N SER A 187 8.90 10.87 -21.58
CA SER A 187 9.01 9.75 -22.52
C SER A 187 8.04 8.59 -22.23
N GLY A 188 6.81 8.89 -21.80
CA GLY A 188 5.75 7.91 -21.53
C GLY A 188 5.58 7.48 -20.06
N GLN A 189 6.61 7.65 -19.21
CA GLN A 189 6.55 7.36 -17.78
C GLN A 189 7.21 8.49 -16.98
N MET A 190 6.60 8.83 -15.84
CA MET A 190 7.09 9.87 -14.93
C MET A 190 7.04 9.41 -13.47
N LYS A 191 8.04 9.85 -12.70
CA LYS A 191 8.13 9.63 -11.26
C LYS A 191 8.06 10.98 -10.55
N LEU A 192 6.90 11.29 -9.98
CA LEU A 192 6.71 12.50 -9.19
C LEU A 192 7.03 12.21 -7.72
N ARG A 193 7.89 13.01 -7.10
CA ARG A 193 8.27 12.92 -5.69
C ARG A 193 7.71 14.09 -4.89
N PHE A 194 7.18 13.76 -3.72
CA PHE A 194 6.55 14.66 -2.76
C PHE A 194 7.04 14.33 -1.36
N TRP A 195 7.03 15.32 -0.49
CA TRP A 195 7.42 15.17 0.91
C TRP A 195 6.33 15.73 1.81
N ALA A 196 5.84 14.95 2.78
CA ALA A 196 4.88 15.42 3.78
C ALA A 196 5.63 15.69 5.09
N ALA A 197 5.96 16.95 5.34
CA ALA A 197 6.95 17.31 6.36
C ALA A 197 6.45 17.20 7.81
N GLN A 198 5.13 17.32 8.02
CA GLN A 198 4.56 17.47 9.35
C GLN A 198 3.78 16.23 9.79
N ASN A 199 2.98 15.65 8.90
CA ASN A 199 2.15 14.50 9.19
C ASN A 199 2.35 13.42 8.12
N PRO A 200 2.56 12.15 8.51
CA PRO A 200 2.50 11.07 7.54
C PRO A 200 1.10 11.04 6.91
N LEU A 201 1.05 11.00 5.58
CA LEU A 201 -0.21 10.86 4.85
C LEU A 201 -0.75 9.45 5.06
N SER A 202 -1.99 9.33 5.53
CA SER A 202 -2.62 8.02 5.74
C SER A 202 -3.21 7.46 4.46
N HIS A 203 -3.60 8.33 3.52
CA HIS A 203 -4.12 7.96 2.21
C HIS A 203 -3.56 8.90 1.14
N PHE A 204 -3.16 8.34 0.01
CA PHE A 204 -2.70 9.09 -1.15
C PHE A 204 -3.28 8.47 -2.42
N GLY A 205 -3.87 9.31 -3.28
CA GLY A 205 -4.47 8.88 -4.54
C GLY A 205 -3.98 9.73 -5.70
N ALA A 206 -4.03 9.18 -6.89
CA ALA A 206 -3.79 9.93 -8.11
C ALA A 206 -4.68 9.39 -9.22
N ALA A 207 -5.14 10.26 -10.12
CA ALA A 207 -6.01 9.89 -11.23
C ALA A 207 -5.74 10.75 -12.46
N PHE A 208 -5.85 10.13 -13.64
CA PHE A 208 -5.74 10.81 -14.92
C PHE A 208 -7.11 11.20 -15.48
N PHE A 209 -7.16 12.38 -16.07
CA PHE A 209 -8.28 12.89 -16.84
C PHE A 209 -7.75 13.32 -18.22
N ASN A 210 -8.41 12.93 -19.31
CA ASN A 210 -8.11 13.51 -20.60
C ASN A 210 -8.47 15.00 -20.55
N VAL A 211 -7.98 15.82 -21.47
CA VAL A 211 -8.50 17.18 -21.66
C VAL A 211 -9.42 17.07 -22.88
N PRO A 212 -10.76 16.92 -22.72
CA PRO A 212 -11.66 17.79 -21.93
C PRO A 212 -12.32 17.20 -20.65
N GLN A 213 -11.53 16.66 -19.71
CA GLN A 213 -11.87 16.21 -18.35
C GLN A 213 -12.68 14.90 -18.19
N GLN A 214 -12.58 13.98 -19.13
CA GLN A 214 -13.08 12.62 -18.92
C GLN A 214 -12.04 11.77 -18.19
N PRO A 215 -12.43 10.97 -17.17
CA PRO A 215 -11.51 10.08 -16.49
C PRO A 215 -10.95 9.06 -17.49
N GLY A 216 -9.64 8.82 -17.41
CA GLY A 216 -9.02 7.80 -18.24
C GLY A 216 -7.57 7.56 -17.84
N GLY A 217 -7.19 6.29 -17.70
CA GLY A 217 -5.85 5.91 -17.27
C GLY A 217 -5.71 5.76 -15.75
N ARG A 218 -4.74 4.91 -15.35
CA ARG A 218 -4.42 4.63 -13.95
C ARG A 218 -2.97 4.97 -13.64
N CYS A 219 -2.69 5.29 -12.40
CA CYS A 219 -1.36 5.51 -11.86
C CYS A 219 -1.18 4.77 -10.55
N ALA A 220 0.07 4.56 -10.15
CA ALA A 220 0.41 3.92 -8.88
C ALA A 220 1.05 4.95 -7.94
N GLY A 221 0.42 5.18 -6.79
CA GLY A 221 0.96 6.02 -5.72
C GLY A 221 1.70 5.19 -4.67
N LEU A 222 2.91 5.60 -4.30
CA LEU A 222 3.72 4.98 -3.26
C LEU A 222 3.89 5.92 -2.06
N ALA A 223 3.84 5.41 -0.82
CA ALA A 223 4.05 6.23 0.37
C ALA A 223 4.92 5.57 1.45
N LEU A 224 6.01 6.25 1.83
CA LEU A 224 6.63 6.25 3.17
C LEU A 224 7.50 7.53 3.29
N GLN A 225 7.10 8.51 4.11
CA GLN A 225 7.71 9.85 4.33
C GLN A 225 7.98 10.72 3.09
N GLU A 226 8.55 10.15 2.03
CA GLU A 226 8.57 10.64 0.66
C GLU A 226 7.52 9.89 -0.17
N ALA A 227 6.44 10.57 -0.54
CA ALA A 227 5.42 10.01 -1.43
C ALA A 227 5.92 10.07 -2.87
N VAL A 228 5.75 8.98 -3.60
CA VAL A 228 6.20 8.84 -4.98
C VAL A 228 5.04 8.39 -5.85
N VAL A 229 4.70 9.17 -6.88
CA VAL A 229 3.69 8.77 -7.87
C VAL A 229 4.38 8.31 -9.13
N LEU A 230 4.15 7.05 -9.48
CA LEU A 230 4.50 6.49 -10.76
C LEU A 230 3.31 6.65 -11.70
N ALA A 231 3.44 7.56 -12.65
CA ALA A 231 2.40 7.88 -13.61
C ALA A 231 2.84 7.48 -15.02
N ARG A 232 1.94 6.88 -15.80
CA ARG A 232 2.14 6.56 -17.21
C ARG A 232 1.02 7.20 -17.99
N VAL A 233 1.37 8.06 -18.94
CA VAL A 233 0.33 8.76 -19.71
C VAL A 233 -0.42 7.76 -20.60
N PRO A 234 -1.76 7.79 -20.65
CA PRO A 234 -2.54 6.75 -21.33
C PRO A 234 -2.32 6.71 -22.85
N THR A 235 -2.08 7.87 -23.47
CA THR A 235 -1.86 8.00 -24.92
C THR A 235 -0.75 9.02 -25.21
N SER A 236 -0.03 8.82 -26.31
CA SER A 236 0.94 9.79 -26.84
C SER A 236 0.25 10.94 -27.57
N GLY A 237 0.91 12.09 -27.64
CA GLY A 237 0.50 13.22 -28.48
C GLY A 237 -0.52 14.19 -27.85
N THR A 238 -1.30 13.75 -26.86
CA THR A 238 -2.29 14.59 -26.15
C THR A 238 -1.88 14.85 -24.70
N TYR A 239 -2.37 15.96 -24.13
CA TYR A 239 -2.21 16.25 -22.70
C TYR A 239 -3.24 15.50 -21.87
N TRP A 240 -2.79 14.98 -20.73
CA TRP A 240 -3.58 14.37 -19.69
C TRP A 240 -3.37 15.11 -18.38
N GLU A 241 -4.45 15.47 -17.68
CA GLU A 241 -4.40 16.04 -16.34
C GLU A 241 -4.25 14.91 -15.32
N LEU A 242 -3.13 14.87 -14.61
CA LEU A 242 -2.92 14.03 -13.44
C LEU A 242 -3.25 14.82 -12.18
N ARG A 243 -4.34 14.45 -11.52
CA ARG A 243 -4.76 15.02 -10.24
C ARG A 243 -4.21 14.18 -9.09
N LEU A 244 -3.71 14.85 -8.07
CA LEU A 244 -3.19 14.22 -6.86
C LEU A 244 -4.08 14.53 -5.68
N PHE A 245 -4.35 13.51 -4.88
CA PHE A 245 -5.22 13.58 -3.72
C PHE A 245 -4.54 12.99 -2.49
N ALA A 246 -4.86 13.51 -1.31
CA ALA A 246 -4.44 12.87 -0.06
C ALA A 246 -5.43 13.14 1.07
N ALA A 247 -5.35 12.33 2.11
CA ALA A 247 -6.02 12.57 3.38
C ALA A 247 -5.06 12.31 4.55
N ILE A 248 -5.33 12.96 5.68
CA ILE A 248 -4.77 12.60 6.99
C ILE A 248 -5.87 11.86 7.75
N GLU A 249 -5.48 10.89 8.56
CA GLU A 249 -6.40 10.08 9.35
C GLU A 249 -7.11 10.95 10.39
N LEU A 250 -8.42 11.14 10.22
CA LEU A 250 -9.31 11.63 11.27
C LEU A 250 -10.41 10.58 11.41
N THR A 251 -10.22 9.66 12.35
CA THR A 251 -11.24 8.74 12.88
C THR A 251 -11.94 7.86 11.84
N SER A 252 -11.39 6.65 11.64
CA SER A 252 -11.90 5.51 10.84
C SER A 252 -11.67 5.55 9.33
N ALA A 253 -11.29 4.40 8.77
CA ALA A 253 -10.81 4.24 7.39
C ALA A 253 -11.90 4.31 6.32
N GLU A 254 -13.19 4.26 6.70
CA GLU A 254 -14.31 4.23 5.76
C GLU A 254 -14.75 5.63 5.29
N ASP A 255 -14.38 6.70 6.00
CA ASP A 255 -14.80 8.09 5.74
C ASP A 255 -13.63 9.03 5.33
N ALA A 256 -12.47 8.50 4.96
CA ALA A 256 -11.32 9.32 4.59
C ALA A 256 -11.58 10.13 3.29
N HIS A 257 -12.07 11.37 3.42
CA HIS A 257 -12.27 12.29 2.30
C HIS A 257 -10.92 12.71 1.69
N LEU A 258 -10.61 12.17 0.52
CA LEU A 258 -9.43 12.53 -0.27
C LEU A 258 -9.55 13.97 -0.78
N GLU A 259 -8.58 14.81 -0.41
CA GLU A 259 -8.53 16.21 -0.80
C GLU A 259 -7.58 16.44 -1.98
N TRP A 260 -8.04 17.19 -2.98
CA TRP A 260 -7.25 17.53 -4.16
C TRP A 260 -6.10 18.47 -3.79
N LEU A 261 -4.87 18.00 -3.98
CA LEU A 261 -3.64 18.73 -3.67
C LEU A 261 -3.20 19.64 -4.82
N THR A 262 -3.10 19.06 -6.02
CA THR A 262 -2.51 19.71 -7.19
C THR A 262 -2.82 18.92 -8.47
N SER A 263 -2.55 19.53 -9.63
CA SER A 263 -2.68 18.92 -10.95
C SER A 263 -1.45 19.19 -11.81
N PHE A 264 -0.97 18.14 -12.46
CA PHE A 264 0.04 18.21 -13.52
C PHE A 264 -0.59 17.89 -14.87
N TYR A 265 -0.10 18.49 -15.95
CA TYR A 265 -0.56 18.24 -17.31
C TYR A 265 0.58 17.57 -18.06
N LEU A 266 0.42 16.27 -18.27
CA LEU A 266 1.44 15.41 -18.83
C LEU A 266 1.16 15.14 -20.30
N LYS A 267 2.17 15.26 -21.13
CA LYS A 267 2.19 14.79 -22.51
C LYS A 267 3.33 13.78 -22.66
N SER A 268 3.15 12.81 -23.55
CA SER A 268 4.26 12.06 -24.10
C SER A 268 4.44 12.37 -25.58
N SER A 269 5.62 12.88 -25.91
CA SER A 269 6.07 13.04 -27.29
C SER A 269 6.58 11.72 -27.91
N GLY A 270 6.86 10.70 -27.09
CA GLY A 270 7.27 9.36 -27.53
C GLY A 270 6.19 8.28 -27.36
N PRO A 271 6.48 7.02 -27.72
CA PRO A 271 5.58 5.89 -27.49
C PRO A 271 5.30 5.71 -25.99
N VAL A 272 4.07 5.31 -25.67
CA VAL A 272 3.63 5.07 -24.28
C VAL A 272 3.61 3.58 -23.95
N ASP A 273 4.03 3.23 -22.74
CA ASP A 273 3.90 1.86 -22.22
C ASP A 273 2.41 1.57 -21.95
N LYS A 274 1.85 0.58 -22.67
CA LYS A 274 0.44 0.16 -22.56
C LYS A 274 0.23 -0.90 -21.48
N GLU A 275 1.26 -1.28 -20.77
CA GLU A 275 1.18 -2.26 -19.68
C GLU A 275 0.43 -1.63 -18.47
N PRO A 276 -0.74 -2.18 -18.09
CA PRO A 276 -1.59 -1.57 -17.07
C PRO A 276 -1.05 -1.83 -15.66
N PHE A 277 -1.27 -0.87 -14.77
CA PHE A 277 -1.18 -1.09 -13.32
C PHE A 277 -2.37 -1.91 -12.83
N PRO A 278 -2.26 -2.59 -11.67
CA PRO A 278 -3.37 -3.30 -11.06
C PRO A 278 -4.57 -2.40 -10.79
N ASP A 279 -5.77 -2.99 -10.87
CA ASP A 279 -7.02 -2.33 -10.52
C ASP A 279 -7.08 -2.08 -9.01
N PHE A 280 -6.63 -0.90 -8.61
CA PHE A 280 -6.54 -0.53 -7.21
C PHE A 280 -6.55 0.98 -7.05
N ASP A 281 -7.61 1.48 -6.42
CA ASP A 281 -7.81 2.90 -6.12
C ASP A 281 -7.22 3.33 -4.75
N GLY A 282 -6.38 2.49 -4.14
CA GLY A 282 -5.62 2.79 -2.92
C GLY A 282 -4.16 3.11 -3.19
N PHE A 283 -3.34 3.11 -2.13
CA PHE A 283 -1.91 3.40 -2.24
C PHE A 283 -1.03 2.17 -1.94
N TYR A 284 0.15 2.17 -2.53
CA TYR A 284 1.21 1.19 -2.31
C TYR A 284 2.12 1.70 -1.18
N GLY A 285 2.17 0.99 -0.07
CA GLY A 285 2.79 1.45 1.17
C GLY A 285 2.23 0.71 2.37
N ALA A 286 2.74 1.04 3.55
CA ALA A 286 2.13 0.63 4.82
C ALA A 286 0.97 1.59 5.15
N LYS A 287 -0.20 1.05 5.46
CA LYS A 287 -1.42 1.81 5.84
C LYS A 287 -1.40 2.30 7.27
N LEU A 288 -0.75 1.55 8.15
CA LEU A 288 -0.73 1.75 9.59
C LEU A 288 0.72 1.64 10.08
N ASP A 289 0.97 2.01 11.34
CA ASP A 289 2.29 1.83 11.95
C ASP A 289 2.67 0.34 11.91
N PRO A 290 3.80 -0.02 11.26
CA PRO A 290 4.30 -1.39 11.24
C PRO A 290 4.46 -2.03 12.62
N HIS A 291 4.69 -1.25 13.68
CA HIS A 291 4.81 -1.77 15.05
C HIS A 291 3.53 -2.44 15.53
N ILE A 292 2.36 -1.93 15.13
CA ILE A 292 1.07 -2.53 15.52
C ILE A 292 0.94 -3.98 15.04
N PHE A 293 1.70 -4.37 14.02
CA PHE A 293 1.68 -5.70 13.43
C PHE A 293 2.94 -6.54 13.75
N GLY A 294 3.84 -6.03 14.59
CA GLY A 294 5.07 -6.72 15.02
C GLY A 294 6.31 -6.47 14.14
N PHE A 295 6.22 -5.55 13.17
CA PHE A 295 7.35 -5.17 12.32
C PHE A 295 8.20 -4.05 12.94
N LYS A 296 9.49 -3.99 12.58
CA LYS A 296 10.38 -2.87 12.98
C LYS A 296 10.09 -1.60 12.16
N LYS A 297 10.64 -0.46 12.59
CA LYS A 297 10.54 0.84 11.88
C LYS A 297 11.06 0.80 10.44
N GLU A 298 12.02 -0.09 10.16
CA GLU A 298 12.60 -0.29 8.83
C GLU A 298 11.68 -1.08 7.87
N PHE A 299 10.37 -1.14 8.14
CA PHE A 299 9.44 -1.90 7.30
C PHE A 299 9.38 -1.34 5.87
N GLY A 300 9.65 -2.21 4.91
CA GLY A 300 9.73 -1.91 3.49
C GLY A 300 10.72 -2.85 2.82
N SER A 301 10.83 -2.82 1.49
CA SER A 301 11.97 -3.44 0.80
C SER A 301 13.10 -2.41 0.61
N SER A 302 14.30 -2.87 0.29
CA SER A 302 15.41 -1.98 -0.14
C SER A 302 15.01 -1.08 -1.32
N ASP A 303 14.08 -1.56 -2.16
CA ASP A 303 13.55 -0.86 -3.34
C ASP A 303 12.24 -0.11 -3.03
N GLY A 304 11.84 -0.01 -1.76
CA GLY A 304 10.58 0.59 -1.31
C GLY A 304 9.37 -0.33 -1.55
N PHE A 305 8.27 0.22 -2.08
CA PHE A 305 7.06 -0.55 -2.42
C PHE A 305 6.83 -0.71 -3.93
N CYS A 306 7.76 -0.28 -4.77
CA CYS A 306 7.73 -0.50 -6.22
C CYS A 306 8.95 -1.33 -6.60
N ILE A 307 8.74 -2.61 -6.83
CA ILE A 307 9.80 -3.59 -6.94
C ILE A 307 9.82 -4.11 -8.38
N GLU A 308 10.94 -3.96 -9.06
CA GLU A 308 11.15 -4.62 -10.35
C GLU A 308 11.87 -5.94 -10.13
N VAL A 309 11.36 -7.00 -10.75
CA VAL A 309 11.96 -8.33 -10.67
C VAL A 309 12.21 -8.86 -12.08
N ASP A 310 13.43 -9.34 -12.31
CA ASP A 310 13.84 -9.83 -13.62
C ASP A 310 13.23 -11.19 -13.94
N GLY A 311 12.91 -11.99 -12.93
CA GLY A 311 12.34 -13.34 -13.05
C GLY A 311 10.95 -13.49 -12.43
N GLY A 312 10.34 -14.64 -12.68
CA GLY A 312 9.01 -15.01 -12.18
C GLY A 312 9.01 -15.49 -10.73
N GLU A 313 10.16 -15.47 -10.05
CA GLU A 313 10.26 -15.77 -8.62
C GLU A 313 11.02 -14.64 -7.91
N CYS A 314 10.53 -14.23 -6.75
CA CYS A 314 11.25 -13.32 -5.89
C CYS A 314 10.93 -13.57 -4.40
N SER A 315 11.68 -12.93 -3.51
CA SER A 315 11.48 -13.02 -2.07
C SER A 315 11.65 -11.65 -1.43
N LEU A 316 10.65 -11.22 -0.68
CA LEU A 316 10.67 -9.96 0.08
C LEU A 316 10.93 -10.26 1.55
N ARG A 317 11.75 -9.43 2.20
CA ARG A 317 12.19 -9.63 3.58
C ARG A 317 11.84 -8.41 4.43
N PHE A 318 11.09 -8.62 5.51
CA PHE A 318 10.62 -7.57 6.42
C PHE A 318 11.08 -7.82 7.87
N PRO A 319 11.91 -6.94 8.45
CA PRO A 319 12.38 -7.10 9.83
C PRO A 319 11.23 -7.01 10.84
N THR A 320 11.24 -7.91 11.81
CA THR A 320 10.25 -7.97 12.88
C THR A 320 10.93 -7.92 14.25
N TYR A 321 10.21 -7.49 15.28
CA TYR A 321 10.69 -7.60 16.67
C TYR A 321 10.01 -8.74 17.43
N MET A 322 9.01 -9.37 16.80
CA MET A 322 8.30 -10.54 17.28
C MET A 322 7.77 -11.36 16.10
N PRO A 323 7.34 -12.62 16.31
CA PRO A 323 6.61 -13.37 15.30
C PRO A 323 5.34 -12.65 14.84
N VAL A 324 5.14 -12.56 13.53
CA VAL A 324 4.00 -11.85 12.92
C VAL A 324 3.03 -12.83 12.26
N ARG A 325 1.73 -12.51 12.30
CA ARG A 325 0.70 -13.27 11.58
C ARG A 325 0.31 -12.52 10.32
N VAL A 326 0.61 -13.10 9.17
CA VAL A 326 0.41 -12.48 7.86
C VAL A 326 -0.22 -13.47 6.87
N SER A 327 -1.08 -12.95 6.03
CA SER A 327 -1.73 -13.63 4.91
C SER A 327 -1.53 -12.80 3.64
N PRO A 328 -0.49 -13.11 2.83
CA PRO A 328 -0.23 -12.39 1.60
C PRO A 328 -1.20 -12.82 0.49
N THR A 329 -1.66 -11.87 -0.33
CA THR A 329 -2.38 -12.15 -1.57
C THR A 329 -1.70 -11.44 -2.74
N LEU A 330 -1.69 -12.07 -3.91
CA LEU A 330 -1.08 -11.52 -5.12
C LEU A 330 -2.14 -11.36 -6.21
N GLN A 331 -2.24 -10.18 -6.82
CA GLN A 331 -3.19 -9.91 -7.90
C GLN A 331 -2.46 -9.42 -9.13
N PHE A 332 -2.68 -10.07 -10.28
CA PHE A 332 -2.14 -9.59 -11.56
C PHE A 332 -2.99 -8.46 -12.13
N ALA A 333 -2.36 -7.47 -12.76
CA ALA A 333 -3.07 -6.26 -13.20
C ALA A 333 -4.25 -6.49 -14.15
N LYS A 334 -4.17 -7.51 -15.00
CA LYS A 334 -5.25 -7.88 -15.95
C LYS A 334 -6.13 -9.03 -15.44
N ALA A 335 -6.15 -9.27 -14.13
CA ALA A 335 -6.97 -10.31 -13.50
C ALA A 335 -7.71 -9.72 -12.30
N LEU A 336 -8.98 -10.10 -12.15
CA LEU A 336 -9.78 -9.74 -10.99
C LEU A 336 -9.44 -10.63 -9.78
N ASP A 337 -9.01 -11.87 -10.05
CA ASP A 337 -8.81 -12.87 -9.01
C ASP A 337 -7.49 -12.66 -8.26
N GLN A 338 -7.56 -12.74 -6.93
CA GLN A 338 -6.38 -12.79 -6.06
C GLN A 338 -5.88 -14.23 -5.94
N GLN A 339 -4.57 -14.43 -6.07
CA GLN A 339 -3.91 -15.73 -6.01
C GLN A 339 -3.09 -15.85 -4.73
N SER A 340 -3.65 -16.47 -3.70
CA SER A 340 -2.93 -16.74 -2.44
C SER A 340 -1.87 -17.83 -2.59
N SER A 341 -2.11 -18.82 -3.47
CA SER A 341 -1.18 -19.93 -3.75
C SER A 341 0.11 -19.50 -4.48
N SER A 342 0.17 -18.27 -4.99
CA SER A 342 1.36 -17.66 -5.59
C SER A 342 2.32 -17.09 -4.55
N CYS A 343 1.92 -17.06 -3.27
CA CYS A 343 2.74 -16.57 -2.18
C CYS A 343 2.98 -17.66 -1.13
N SER A 344 4.18 -17.67 -0.54
CA SER A 344 4.44 -18.38 0.71
C SER A 344 5.11 -17.45 1.71
N VAL A 345 4.87 -17.74 2.98
CA VAL A 345 5.47 -17.02 4.09
C VAL A 345 6.50 -17.93 4.73
N GLU A 346 7.61 -17.38 5.20
CA GLU A 346 8.60 -18.08 6.00
C GLU A 346 9.02 -17.09 7.09
N MET A 347 9.05 -17.53 8.35
CA MET A 347 9.36 -16.65 9.47
C MET A 347 10.58 -17.20 10.20
N ASP A 348 11.63 -16.41 10.31
CA ASP A 348 12.88 -16.74 10.99
C ASP A 348 13.09 -15.78 12.16
N TYR A 349 12.54 -16.15 13.32
CA TYR A 349 12.43 -15.40 14.60
C TYR A 349 12.10 -13.88 14.48
N LEU A 350 13.04 -13.07 13.96
CA LEU A 350 12.95 -11.60 13.77
C LEU A 350 12.88 -11.17 12.29
N MET A 351 12.63 -12.09 11.37
CA MET A 351 12.65 -11.82 9.93
C MET A 351 11.50 -12.55 9.24
N LEU A 352 10.56 -11.79 8.69
CA LEU A 352 9.53 -12.32 7.79
C LEU A 352 10.08 -12.38 6.37
N THR A 353 9.96 -13.52 5.69
CA THR A 353 10.22 -13.68 4.27
C THR A 353 8.93 -14.04 3.53
N VAL A 354 8.53 -13.25 2.55
CA VAL A 354 7.41 -13.54 1.65
C VAL A 354 7.98 -13.95 0.29
N ARG A 355 7.82 -15.21 -0.09
CA ARG A 355 8.24 -15.74 -1.39
C ARG A 355 7.07 -15.65 -2.36
N ILE A 356 7.36 -15.29 -3.61
CA ILE A 356 6.35 -14.96 -4.61
C ILE A 356 6.70 -15.66 -5.92
N ARG A 357 5.68 -16.25 -6.57
CA ARG A 357 5.76 -16.85 -7.91
C ARG A 357 4.79 -16.18 -8.86
N MET A 358 5.25 -15.85 -10.06
CA MET A 358 4.53 -15.08 -11.07
C MET A 358 4.67 -15.78 -12.43
N SER A 359 3.53 -16.07 -13.06
CA SER A 359 3.44 -16.75 -14.36
C SER A 359 3.06 -15.84 -15.52
N ARG A 360 2.91 -14.54 -15.29
CA ARG A 360 2.58 -13.54 -16.32
C ARG A 360 3.55 -12.37 -16.24
N ALA A 361 3.95 -11.84 -17.38
CA ALA A 361 4.74 -10.61 -17.43
C ALA A 361 3.84 -9.41 -17.10
N GLY A 362 4.38 -8.46 -16.35
CA GLY A 362 3.75 -7.20 -16.01
C GLY A 362 3.55 -6.96 -14.53
N PHE A 363 2.58 -6.10 -14.19
CA PHE A 363 2.40 -5.64 -12.83
C PHE A 363 1.51 -6.56 -12.00
N TYR A 364 1.92 -6.72 -10.75
CA TYR A 364 1.20 -7.38 -9.69
C TYR A 364 1.06 -6.45 -8.49
N ARG A 365 -0.06 -6.57 -7.79
CA ARG A 365 -0.24 -6.03 -6.44
C ARG A 365 -0.06 -7.16 -5.44
N LEU A 366 0.93 -7.05 -4.56
CA LEU A 366 1.04 -7.88 -3.38
C LEU A 366 0.39 -7.14 -2.21
N THR A 367 -0.58 -7.76 -1.57
CA THR A 367 -1.25 -7.23 -0.39
C THR A 367 -0.89 -8.08 0.82
N LEU A 368 -0.38 -7.45 1.88
CA LEU A 368 -0.11 -8.11 3.16
C LEU A 368 -1.26 -7.83 4.12
N ASN A 369 -2.08 -8.84 4.38
CA ASN A 369 -3.07 -8.79 5.44
C ASN A 369 -2.42 -9.29 6.73
N CYS A 370 -2.44 -8.50 7.81
CA CYS A 370 -1.77 -8.83 9.06
C CYS A 370 -2.74 -8.79 10.24
N LYS A 371 -2.44 -9.56 11.29
CA LYS A 371 -3.19 -9.48 12.55
C LYS A 371 -2.57 -8.41 13.46
N ASP A 372 -3.39 -7.46 13.88
CA ASP A 372 -3.04 -6.48 14.90
C ASP A 372 -2.76 -7.18 16.25
N ILE A 373 -1.62 -6.88 16.86
CA ILE A 373 -1.17 -7.51 18.11
C ILE A 373 -1.99 -7.07 19.33
N TYR A 374 -2.67 -5.91 19.26
CA TYR A 374 -3.51 -5.38 20.32
C TYR A 374 -4.99 -5.77 20.14
N SER A 375 -5.37 -6.21 18.95
CA SER A 375 -6.75 -6.59 18.65
C SER A 375 -7.11 -7.99 19.18
N VAL A 376 -8.20 -8.05 19.94
CA VAL A 376 -8.82 -9.32 20.35
C VAL A 376 -9.53 -10.04 19.20
N SER A 377 -9.79 -9.35 18.08
CA SER A 377 -10.42 -9.93 16.89
C SER A 377 -9.54 -11.02 16.28
N SER A 378 -10.15 -12.02 15.64
CA SER A 378 -9.44 -13.00 14.81
C SER A 378 -9.24 -12.50 13.37
N ALA A 379 -9.83 -11.37 13.00
CA ALA A 379 -9.76 -10.81 11.66
C ALA A 379 -8.34 -10.33 11.30
N TYR A 380 -8.02 -10.46 10.02
CA TYR A 380 -6.83 -9.86 9.42
C TYR A 380 -7.19 -8.50 8.83
N THR A 381 -6.28 -7.53 8.96
CA THR A 381 -6.41 -6.18 8.42
C THR A 381 -5.46 -6.00 7.26
N GLU A 382 -5.90 -5.37 6.17
CA GLU A 382 -5.02 -4.98 5.07
C GLU A 382 -3.99 -3.96 5.58
N PHE A 383 -2.74 -4.41 5.76
CA PHE A 383 -1.69 -3.62 6.40
C PHE A 383 -0.81 -2.91 5.37
N ALA A 384 -0.40 -3.59 4.30
CA ALA A 384 0.50 -3.00 3.30
C ALA A 384 0.26 -3.51 1.88
N ASN A 385 0.56 -2.67 0.90
CA ASN A 385 0.48 -3.00 -0.53
C ASN A 385 1.79 -2.71 -1.25
N PHE A 386 2.22 -3.62 -2.13
CA PHE A 386 3.43 -3.50 -2.94
C PHE A 386 3.08 -3.64 -4.42
N LEU A 387 3.69 -2.81 -5.26
CA LEU A 387 3.63 -2.91 -6.71
C LEU A 387 4.86 -3.68 -7.19
N ILE A 388 4.65 -4.83 -7.84
CA ILE A 388 5.74 -5.69 -8.33
C ILE A 388 5.65 -5.77 -9.86
N ARG A 389 6.74 -5.49 -10.57
CA ARG A 389 6.83 -5.67 -12.02
C ARG A 389 7.64 -6.91 -12.36
N CYS A 390 7.00 -7.93 -12.91
CA CYS A 390 7.65 -9.15 -13.39
C CYS A 390 8.05 -9.02 -14.86
N LYS A 391 9.35 -9.06 -15.17
CA LYS A 391 9.85 -8.98 -16.56
C LYS A 391 9.83 -10.34 -17.27
N LYS A 392 10.35 -11.40 -16.64
CA LYS A 392 10.40 -12.76 -17.22
C LYS A 392 9.62 -13.74 -16.35
N PRO A 393 8.34 -14.00 -16.62
CA PRO A 393 7.52 -14.87 -15.79
C PRO A 393 7.95 -16.35 -15.87
N LEU A 394 7.49 -17.13 -14.89
CA LEU A 394 7.55 -18.58 -14.97
C LEU A 394 6.71 -19.09 -16.15
N PRO A 395 7.17 -20.10 -16.92
CA PRO A 395 6.40 -20.68 -18.02
C PRO A 395 5.04 -21.24 -17.59
N LYS A 396 4.96 -21.74 -16.36
CA LYS A 396 3.75 -22.26 -15.74
C LYS A 396 3.75 -21.88 -14.26
N LEU A 397 2.58 -21.50 -13.74
CA LEU A 397 2.44 -21.24 -12.31
C LEU A 397 2.58 -22.56 -11.54
N VAL A 398 3.49 -22.57 -10.57
CA VAL A 398 3.66 -23.67 -9.63
C VAL A 398 3.31 -23.15 -8.24
N ALA A 399 2.13 -23.52 -7.75
CA ALA A 399 1.63 -23.09 -6.45
C ALA A 399 2.57 -23.50 -5.31
N PHE A 400 2.64 -22.68 -4.27
CA PHE A 400 3.23 -23.09 -2.99
C PHE A 400 2.25 -23.99 -2.21
N PRO A 401 2.74 -24.93 -1.39
CA PRO A 401 1.87 -25.68 -0.50
C PRO A 401 1.14 -24.74 0.45
N ARG A 402 -0.03 -25.17 0.93
CA ARG A 402 -0.76 -24.39 1.94
C ARG A 402 0.02 -24.47 3.25
N LEU A 403 0.37 -23.32 3.80
CA LEU A 403 1.14 -23.23 5.03
C LEU A 403 0.43 -22.37 6.07
N TRP A 404 0.45 -22.82 7.32
CA TRP A 404 -0.18 -22.13 8.44
C TRP A 404 0.88 -21.77 9.49
N HIS A 405 1.58 -20.66 9.29
CA HIS A 405 2.74 -20.27 10.11
C HIS A 405 2.41 -19.66 11.48
N HIS A 406 1.13 -19.60 11.85
CA HIS A 406 0.65 -18.80 12.97
C HIS A 406 1.22 -19.16 14.36
N ARG A 407 1.93 -20.30 14.51
CA ARG A 407 2.48 -20.75 15.81
C ARG A 407 3.86 -21.43 15.78
N HIS A 408 4.15 -22.24 14.77
CA HIS A 408 5.24 -23.23 14.87
C HIS A 408 6.54 -22.90 14.13
N LEU A 409 6.63 -21.74 13.43
CA LEU A 409 7.84 -21.23 12.77
C LEU A 409 8.66 -22.35 12.08
N VAL A 410 8.17 -22.85 10.94
CA VAL A 410 8.82 -23.93 10.17
C VAL A 410 9.16 -23.45 8.77
N LYS A 411 10.36 -23.80 8.31
CA LYS A 411 10.86 -23.63 6.95
C LYS A 411 10.76 -24.93 6.16
N LEU A 412 10.34 -24.83 4.90
CA LEU A 412 10.37 -25.92 3.93
C LEU A 412 11.78 -26.07 3.35
N VAL A 413 12.38 -27.26 3.47
CA VAL A 413 13.77 -27.51 3.06
C VAL A 413 13.87 -28.23 1.71
N SER A 414 12.99 -29.20 1.44
CA SER A 414 13.10 -30.05 0.24
C SER A 414 12.13 -29.70 -0.89
N HIS A 415 10.86 -29.45 -0.57
CA HIS A 415 9.77 -29.31 -1.56
C HIS A 415 9.03 -28.02 -1.28
N THR A 416 8.85 -27.20 -2.32
CA THR A 416 8.17 -25.89 -2.22
C THR A 416 6.98 -25.78 -3.16
N GLU A 417 6.68 -26.84 -3.89
CA GLU A 417 5.49 -26.98 -4.72
C GLU A 417 4.32 -27.57 -3.91
N GLU A 418 3.10 -27.10 -4.17
CA GLU A 418 1.88 -27.68 -3.61
C GLU A 418 1.70 -29.13 -4.06
N SER A 419 1.99 -29.40 -5.33
CA SER A 419 1.79 -30.71 -5.96
C SER A 419 3.13 -31.40 -6.21
N ILE A 420 3.32 -32.57 -5.60
CA ILE A 420 4.52 -33.39 -5.72
C ILE A 420 4.16 -34.67 -6.48
N GLN A 421 4.89 -34.96 -7.56
CA GLN A 421 4.76 -36.22 -8.29
C GLN A 421 6.00 -37.07 -8.06
N VAL A 422 5.80 -38.28 -7.55
CA VAL A 422 6.86 -39.24 -7.25
C VAL A 422 6.57 -40.58 -7.93
N ASP A 423 7.58 -41.41 -8.11
CA ASP A 423 7.36 -42.75 -8.63
C ASP A 423 6.65 -43.59 -7.58
N THR A 424 7.14 -43.60 -6.33
CA THR A 424 6.58 -44.41 -5.23
C THR A 424 6.49 -43.66 -3.90
N GLU A 425 7.50 -42.88 -3.51
CA GLU A 425 7.56 -42.20 -2.20
C GLU A 425 8.10 -40.77 -2.30
N ALA A 426 7.62 -39.90 -1.41
CA ALA A 426 8.07 -38.53 -1.25
C ALA A 426 8.80 -38.35 0.08
N VAL A 427 9.96 -37.69 0.07
CA VAL A 427 10.72 -37.36 1.28
C VAL A 427 10.70 -35.84 1.47
N LEU A 428 9.89 -35.38 2.42
CA LEU A 428 9.72 -33.96 2.74
C LEU A 428 10.57 -33.58 3.94
N LYS A 429 11.40 -32.56 3.82
CA LYS A 429 12.27 -32.05 4.89
C LYS A 429 11.81 -30.67 5.37
N PHE A 430 11.81 -30.49 6.68
CA PHE A 430 11.38 -29.29 7.38
C PHE A 430 12.42 -28.89 8.42
N LYS A 431 12.52 -27.59 8.70
CA LYS A 431 13.40 -27.06 9.75
C LYS A 431 12.64 -26.05 10.59
N GLY A 432 12.59 -26.26 11.90
CA GLY A 432 12.09 -25.26 12.83
C GLY A 432 13.04 -24.07 12.91
N THR A 433 12.50 -22.86 12.78
CA THR A 433 13.20 -21.58 12.81
C THR A 433 12.91 -20.78 14.09
N GLY A 434 12.12 -21.36 14.99
CA GLY A 434 11.79 -20.78 16.29
C GLY A 434 12.13 -21.72 17.43
N LYS A 435 11.16 -21.91 18.33
CA LYS A 435 11.28 -22.84 19.45
C LYS A 435 11.47 -24.28 18.95
N PRO A 436 12.12 -25.16 19.74
CA PRO A 436 12.26 -26.57 19.38
C PRO A 436 10.90 -27.23 19.15
N LEU A 437 10.80 -27.96 18.04
CA LEU A 437 9.65 -28.80 17.72
C LEU A 437 9.61 -29.99 18.67
N LYS A 438 8.45 -30.25 19.29
CA LYS A 438 8.24 -31.35 20.24
C LYS A 438 7.54 -32.56 19.60
N GLN A 439 6.67 -32.31 18.64
CA GLN A 439 5.96 -33.34 17.88
C GLN A 439 5.98 -32.96 16.41
N PHE A 440 6.10 -33.97 15.54
CA PHE A 440 6.00 -33.81 14.10
C PHE A 440 5.35 -35.03 13.47
N ILE A 441 4.11 -34.94 13.03
CA ILE A 441 3.36 -36.08 12.47
C ILE A 441 2.75 -35.69 11.13
N ALA A 442 2.35 -36.68 10.36
CA ALA A 442 1.63 -36.43 9.11
C ALA A 442 0.56 -37.49 8.86
N ARG A 443 -0.44 -37.12 8.05
CA ARG A 443 -1.50 -38.03 7.59
C ARG A 443 -1.86 -37.73 6.15
N PHE A 444 -2.24 -38.77 5.43
CA PHE A 444 -2.91 -38.66 4.16
C PHE A 444 -4.41 -38.47 4.36
N VAL A 445 -5.03 -37.65 3.51
CA VAL A 445 -6.47 -37.49 3.38
C VAL A 445 -6.85 -37.75 1.94
N HIS A 446 -7.78 -38.67 1.72
CA HIS A 446 -8.30 -38.97 0.39
C HIS A 446 -9.16 -37.80 -0.10
N PRO A 447 -8.94 -37.25 -1.30
CA PRO A 447 -9.57 -36.00 -1.74
C PRO A 447 -11.09 -36.09 -1.89
N ARG A 448 -11.64 -37.26 -2.27
CA ARG A 448 -13.09 -37.46 -2.44
C ARG A 448 -13.81 -37.99 -1.20
N THR A 449 -13.28 -39.04 -0.56
CA THR A 449 -13.93 -39.71 0.57
C THR A 449 -13.62 -39.08 1.93
N GLY A 450 -12.57 -38.24 2.01
CA GLY A 450 -12.07 -37.71 3.28
C GLY A 450 -11.39 -38.77 4.16
N GLN A 451 -11.17 -39.99 3.65
CA GLN A 451 -10.53 -41.08 4.39
C GLN A 451 -9.13 -40.66 4.85
N ARG A 452 -8.84 -40.85 6.13
CA ARG A 452 -7.56 -40.47 6.74
C ARG A 452 -6.69 -41.71 6.91
N VAL A 453 -5.46 -41.66 6.41
CA VAL A 453 -4.50 -42.77 6.45
C VAL A 453 -3.16 -42.28 6.99
N SER A 454 -2.54 -43.05 7.89
CA SER A 454 -1.21 -42.77 8.44
C SER A 454 -0.48 -44.10 8.69
N GLY A 455 0.43 -44.18 9.66
CA GLY A 455 1.05 -45.45 10.07
C GLY A 455 1.88 -46.07 8.94
N GLN A 456 1.41 -47.19 8.41
CA GLN A 456 2.10 -47.99 7.38
C GLN A 456 2.50 -47.22 6.10
N HIS A 457 1.90 -46.05 5.86
CA HIS A 457 2.16 -45.21 4.71
C HIS A 457 3.08 -44.01 4.98
N ILE A 458 3.33 -43.68 6.25
CA ILE A 458 4.05 -42.46 6.61
C ILE A 458 5.02 -42.75 7.74
N ALA A 459 6.29 -42.38 7.54
CA ALA A 459 7.27 -42.29 8.61
C ALA A 459 7.69 -40.83 8.81
N ALA A 460 7.31 -40.27 9.96
CA ALA A 460 7.74 -38.94 10.39
C ALA A 460 8.90 -39.08 11.38
N VAL A 461 10.04 -38.44 11.09
CA VAL A 461 11.25 -38.47 11.89
C VAL A 461 11.51 -37.05 12.40
N LEU A 462 11.74 -36.89 13.70
CA LEU A 462 12.04 -35.61 14.32
C LEU A 462 13.38 -35.67 15.05
N ASP A 463 14.34 -34.87 14.57
CA ASP A 463 15.55 -34.56 15.30
C ASP A 463 15.35 -33.27 16.10
N TYR A 464 14.95 -33.44 17.36
CA TYR A 464 14.73 -32.34 18.30
C TYR A 464 15.96 -31.42 18.44
N ARG A 465 17.18 -31.96 18.34
CA ARG A 465 18.42 -31.20 18.58
C ARG A 465 18.79 -30.31 17.41
N ARG A 466 18.61 -30.81 16.20
CA ARG A 466 18.80 -30.01 14.97
C ARG A 466 17.58 -29.16 14.63
N ASN A 467 16.46 -29.37 15.34
CA ASN A 467 15.15 -28.81 15.04
C ASN A 467 14.73 -29.13 13.60
N GLU A 468 15.03 -30.34 13.14
CA GLU A 468 14.81 -30.79 11.77
C GLU A 468 13.87 -31.98 11.76
N ALA A 469 12.92 -31.98 10.83
CA ALA A 469 11.96 -33.06 10.68
C ALA A 469 11.91 -33.55 9.24
N THR A 470 11.75 -34.86 9.08
CA THR A 470 11.62 -35.51 7.77
C THR A 470 10.36 -36.36 7.74
N VAL A 471 9.54 -36.21 6.71
CA VAL A 471 8.37 -37.05 6.46
C VAL A 471 8.61 -37.85 5.19
N THR A 472 8.73 -39.16 5.35
CA THR A 472 8.73 -40.10 4.22
C THR A 472 7.30 -40.59 4.04
N ALA A 473 6.68 -40.25 2.91
CA ALA A 473 5.27 -40.50 2.64
C ALA A 473 5.10 -41.35 1.37
N ARG A 474 4.37 -42.47 1.52
CA ARG A 474 4.02 -43.42 0.45
C ARG A 474 2.51 -43.37 0.22
N PRO A 475 2.03 -42.67 -0.84
CA PRO A 475 0.62 -42.61 -1.14
C PRO A 475 -0.03 -44.01 -1.15
N PRO A 476 -1.20 -44.20 -0.53
CA PRO A 476 -1.83 -45.53 -0.43
C PRO A 476 -2.17 -46.18 -1.76
N THR A 477 -2.39 -45.39 -2.81
CA THR A 477 -2.69 -45.86 -4.17
C THR A 477 -1.93 -45.03 -5.20
N SER A 478 -1.52 -45.68 -6.29
CA SER A 478 -1.00 -44.98 -7.46
C SER A 478 -2.12 -44.29 -8.27
N GLY A 479 -1.78 -43.24 -9.01
CA GLY A 479 -2.72 -42.55 -9.90
C GLY A 479 -3.75 -41.65 -9.20
N THR A 480 -3.74 -41.60 -7.86
CA THR A 480 -4.61 -40.71 -7.07
C THR A 480 -3.78 -39.64 -6.37
N PHE A 481 -4.20 -38.38 -6.43
CA PHE A 481 -3.63 -37.31 -5.61
C PHE A 481 -4.14 -37.44 -4.18
N TRP A 482 -3.24 -37.68 -3.23
CA TRP A 482 -3.55 -37.70 -1.81
C TRP A 482 -3.11 -36.39 -1.16
N GLU A 483 -3.95 -35.83 -0.28
CA GLU A 483 -3.56 -34.65 0.50
C GLU A 483 -2.70 -35.11 1.69
N LEU A 484 -1.42 -34.75 1.72
CA LEU A 484 -0.55 -34.96 2.88
C LEU A 484 -0.63 -33.74 3.80
N GLN A 485 -1.30 -33.89 4.94
CA GLN A 485 -1.34 -32.88 6.00
C GLN A 485 -0.24 -33.17 7.02
N VAL A 486 0.59 -32.16 7.27
CA VAL A 486 1.71 -32.22 8.22
C VAL A 486 1.37 -31.38 9.44
N PHE A 487 1.61 -31.93 10.63
CA PHE A 487 1.31 -31.30 11.91
C PHE A 487 2.57 -31.18 12.75
N ALA A 488 2.66 -30.10 13.52
CA ALA A 488 3.74 -29.95 14.49
C ALA A 488 3.25 -29.27 15.77
N SER A 489 4.02 -29.43 16.85
CA SER A 489 3.83 -28.69 18.10
C SER A 489 5.19 -28.30 18.70
N THR A 490 5.18 -27.35 19.64
CA THR A 490 6.35 -26.82 20.35
C THR A 490 6.15 -26.95 21.87
N ASP A 491 7.21 -26.75 22.66
CA ASP A 491 7.19 -27.00 24.11
C ASP A 491 6.08 -26.27 24.90
N ASP A 492 5.66 -25.06 24.49
CA ASP A 492 4.63 -24.28 25.19
C ASP A 492 3.18 -24.69 24.88
N GLU A 493 2.95 -25.46 23.81
CA GLU A 493 1.60 -25.79 23.30
C GLU A 493 1.48 -27.29 22.99
N ALA A 494 2.08 -28.14 23.82
CA ALA A 494 2.23 -29.58 23.58
C ALA A 494 0.92 -30.38 23.37
N SER A 495 -0.25 -29.79 23.70
CA SER A 495 -1.56 -30.44 23.59
C SER A 495 -2.30 -30.17 22.27
N ALA A 496 -1.86 -29.22 21.45
CA ALA A 496 -2.49 -28.90 20.16
C ALA A 496 -1.48 -29.07 19.02
N SER A 497 -1.71 -30.08 18.17
CA SER A 497 -0.97 -30.21 16.91
C SER A 497 -1.79 -29.56 15.80
N ASP A 498 -1.31 -28.43 15.27
CA ASP A 498 -1.94 -27.71 14.16
C ASP A 498 -1.40 -28.21 12.82
N VAL A 499 -2.22 -28.18 11.77
CA VAL A 499 -1.72 -28.40 10.40
C VAL A 499 -0.78 -27.24 10.08
N ILE A 500 0.49 -27.53 9.80
CA ILE A 500 1.50 -26.52 9.44
C ILE A 500 1.72 -26.46 7.94
N ALA A 501 1.50 -27.56 7.22
CA ALA A 501 1.67 -27.66 5.78
C ALA A 501 0.69 -28.69 5.19
N SER A 502 0.23 -28.44 3.97
CA SER A 502 -0.56 -29.39 3.17
C SER A 502 -0.05 -29.45 1.74
N TYR A 503 0.15 -30.68 1.25
CA TYR A 503 0.65 -31.00 -0.09
C TYR A 503 -0.31 -31.95 -0.81
N GLN A 504 -0.34 -31.90 -2.14
CA GLN A 504 -0.98 -32.89 -3.00
C GLN A 504 0.09 -33.83 -3.55
N ILE A 505 0.07 -35.10 -3.16
CA ILE A 505 1.09 -36.08 -3.57
C ILE A 505 0.48 -37.14 -4.47
N LEU A 506 1.07 -37.31 -5.66
CA LEU A 506 0.71 -38.35 -6.61
C LEU A 506 1.87 -39.35 -6.73
N ALA A 507 1.60 -40.63 -6.46
CA ALA A 507 2.49 -41.73 -6.83
C ALA A 507 2.13 -42.26 -8.22
N ARG A 508 3.13 -42.41 -9.10
CA ARG A 508 2.94 -43.03 -10.43
C ARG A 508 2.81 -44.55 -10.35
N GLN A 509 3.41 -45.16 -9.34
CA GLN A 509 3.44 -46.60 -9.12
C GLN A 509 3.13 -46.91 -7.66
N THR A 510 2.52 -48.06 -7.42
CA THR A 510 2.34 -48.56 -6.04
C THR A 510 3.69 -49.03 -5.53
N SER A 511 4.08 -48.57 -4.34
CA SER A 511 5.33 -48.98 -3.71
C SER A 511 5.38 -50.50 -3.52
N SER A 512 6.43 -51.15 -4.03
CA SER A 512 6.75 -52.56 -3.72
C SER A 512 7.52 -52.73 -2.40
N ALA A 513 7.96 -51.62 -1.79
CA ALA A 513 8.64 -51.64 -0.50
C ALA A 513 7.67 -52.06 0.62
N SER A 514 8.18 -52.78 1.61
CA SER A 514 7.43 -53.19 2.80
C SER A 514 6.79 -51.98 3.50
N PRO A 515 5.59 -52.14 4.09
CA PRO A 515 4.94 -51.07 4.83
C PRO A 515 5.84 -50.59 5.98
N PHE A 516 5.65 -49.34 6.42
CA PHE A 516 6.24 -48.90 7.69
C PHE A 516 5.55 -49.62 8.86
N PRO A 517 6.16 -49.64 10.05
CA PRO A 517 5.44 -50.02 11.26
C PRO A 517 4.14 -49.24 11.41
N ASP A 518 3.09 -49.91 11.87
CA ASP A 518 1.79 -49.30 12.14
C ASP A 518 1.89 -48.37 13.37
N PHE A 519 2.41 -47.16 13.12
CA PHE A 519 2.70 -46.17 14.14
C PHE A 519 2.39 -44.77 13.61
N SER A 520 1.40 -44.12 14.24
CA SER A 520 0.91 -42.79 13.86
C SER A 520 1.64 -41.62 14.54
N GLY A 521 2.68 -41.92 15.33
CA GLY A 521 3.52 -40.92 15.98
C GLY A 521 4.71 -40.50 15.12
N PHE A 522 5.81 -40.15 15.78
CA PHE A 522 7.07 -39.79 15.14
C PHE A 522 8.23 -40.59 15.72
N TYR A 523 9.23 -40.86 14.89
CA TYR A 523 10.48 -41.50 15.26
C TYR A 523 11.47 -40.42 15.71
N GLY A 524 11.95 -40.50 16.95
CA GLY A 524 12.80 -39.47 17.52
C GLY A 524 12.81 -39.50 19.04
N LEU A 525 13.29 -38.42 19.65
CA LEU A 525 13.30 -38.25 21.10
C LEU A 525 11.98 -37.66 21.58
N CYS A 526 11.25 -38.42 22.42
CA CYS A 526 10.06 -37.91 23.10
C CYS A 526 10.39 -36.97 24.27
N SER A 527 11.64 -37.01 24.77
CA SER A 527 12.11 -36.22 25.91
C SER A 527 13.64 -36.15 25.88
N SER A 528 14.22 -35.22 26.64
CA SER A 528 15.67 -35.05 26.73
C SER A 528 16.36 -36.32 27.24
N PRO A 529 17.36 -36.88 26.53
CA PRO A 529 18.06 -38.10 26.93
C PRO A 529 18.73 -37.98 28.31
N ARG A 530 19.19 -36.77 28.68
CA ARG A 530 19.83 -36.50 29.98
C ARG A 530 18.91 -36.83 31.16
N LYS A 531 17.58 -36.67 31.01
CA LYS A 531 16.61 -37.02 32.06
C LYS A 531 16.61 -38.52 32.40
N PHE A 532 17.13 -39.36 31.51
CA PHE A 532 17.16 -40.81 31.65
C PHE A 532 18.59 -41.37 31.81
N GLY A 533 19.57 -40.51 32.13
CA GLY A 533 20.96 -40.92 32.36
C GLY A 533 21.80 -41.11 31.10
N PHE A 534 21.31 -40.67 29.94
CA PHE A 534 22.11 -40.66 28.71
C PHE A 534 23.02 -39.42 28.62
N SER A 535 24.17 -39.57 27.97
CA SER A 535 25.14 -38.49 27.79
C SER A 535 24.64 -37.41 26.83
N ALA A 536 25.33 -36.26 26.81
CA ALA A 536 25.05 -35.19 25.86
C ALA A 536 25.20 -35.63 24.39
N ASN A 537 26.00 -36.65 24.14
CA ASN A 537 26.35 -37.13 22.80
C ASN A 537 25.36 -38.19 22.28
N PHE A 538 24.25 -38.45 22.99
CA PHE A 538 23.25 -39.43 22.61
C PHE A 538 22.70 -39.15 21.21
N GLY A 539 23.14 -39.88 20.19
CA GLY A 539 22.72 -39.70 18.79
C GLY A 539 23.52 -38.66 17.99
N ASP A 540 24.67 -38.19 18.46
CA ASP A 540 25.54 -37.27 17.68
C ASP A 540 26.06 -37.91 16.38
N SER A 541 26.17 -39.25 16.37
CA SER A 541 26.63 -40.06 15.25
C SER A 541 25.56 -40.97 14.64
N GLN A 542 24.32 -40.93 15.15
CA GLN A 542 23.25 -41.85 14.74
C GLN A 542 21.98 -41.08 14.38
N GLU A 543 21.51 -41.28 13.15
CA GLU A 543 20.20 -40.78 12.68
C GLU A 543 19.07 -41.63 13.28
N PHE A 544 17.88 -41.04 13.47
CA PHE A 544 16.69 -41.79 13.91
C PHE A 544 16.09 -42.67 12.80
N TRP A 545 16.56 -42.50 11.56
CA TRP A 545 16.25 -43.36 10.44
C TRP A 545 17.45 -44.25 10.11
N LEU A 546 17.43 -45.49 10.62
CA LEU A 546 18.54 -46.43 10.48
C LEU A 546 18.24 -47.41 9.33
N LYS A 547 19.21 -47.61 8.43
CA LYS A 547 19.15 -48.62 7.37
C LYS A 547 20.27 -49.63 7.59
N THR A 548 19.94 -50.91 7.63
CA THR A 548 20.90 -52.02 7.73
C THR A 548 20.69 -52.99 6.57
N ALA A 549 21.78 -53.52 6.03
CA ALA A 549 21.77 -54.58 5.02
C ALA A 549 21.91 -55.99 5.63
N VAL A 550 22.14 -56.06 6.94
CA VAL A 550 22.39 -57.30 7.70
C VAL A 550 21.35 -57.45 8.81
N GLY A 551 21.02 -58.69 9.14
CA GLY A 551 20.00 -59.02 10.16
C GLY A 551 20.43 -58.72 11.60
N GLU A 552 21.72 -58.47 11.82
CA GLU A 552 22.27 -58.06 13.12
C GLU A 552 22.68 -56.58 13.07
N PHE A 553 22.23 -55.80 14.03
CA PHE A 553 22.53 -54.38 14.11
C PHE A 553 22.83 -53.96 15.55
N GLU A 554 24.01 -53.39 15.78
CA GLU A 554 24.44 -52.91 17.10
C GLU A 554 24.18 -51.40 17.25
N LEU A 555 23.26 -51.03 18.14
CA LEU A 555 22.98 -49.63 18.47
C LEU A 555 23.72 -49.23 19.75
N ARG A 556 24.83 -48.50 19.60
CA ARG A 556 25.59 -47.96 20.75
C ARG A 556 25.06 -46.60 21.17
N LEU A 557 24.55 -46.51 22.40
CA LEU A 557 23.98 -45.28 22.98
C LEU A 557 24.81 -44.83 24.19
N PRO A 558 25.44 -43.63 24.15
CA PRO A 558 26.35 -43.21 25.21
C PRO A 558 25.60 -42.77 26.47
N THR A 559 26.00 -43.30 27.63
CA THR A 559 25.38 -43.03 28.94
C THR A 559 26.31 -42.23 29.87
N LEU A 560 25.74 -41.56 30.87
CA LEU A 560 26.51 -40.90 31.95
C LEU A 560 26.86 -41.86 33.10
N GLY A 561 26.28 -43.06 33.08
CA GLY A 561 26.42 -44.10 34.10
C GLY A 561 25.53 -45.30 33.77
N THR A 562 25.19 -46.09 34.79
CA THR A 562 24.27 -47.23 34.63
C THR A 562 22.86 -46.74 34.33
N VAL A 563 22.29 -47.14 33.19
CA VAL A 563 20.91 -46.85 32.80
C VAL A 563 20.09 -48.13 32.86
N ARG A 564 18.88 -48.05 33.43
CA ARG A 564 17.87 -49.10 33.28
C ARG A 564 17.05 -48.78 32.03
N ALA A 565 17.17 -49.62 31.02
CA ALA A 565 16.46 -49.47 29.77
C ALA A 565 15.68 -50.74 29.44
N MET A 566 14.65 -50.59 28.62
CA MET A 566 13.91 -51.69 28.01
C MET A 566 13.71 -51.30 26.55
N ALA A 567 14.05 -52.20 25.64
CA ALA A 567 13.86 -52.01 24.22
C ALA A 567 12.73 -52.90 23.71
N VAL A 568 11.93 -52.38 22.78
CA VAL A 568 10.87 -53.14 22.10
C VAL A 568 11.06 -52.95 20.60
N LEU A 569 11.31 -54.03 19.89
CA LEU A 569 11.30 -54.06 18.43
C LEU A 569 9.88 -54.40 17.95
N LYS A 570 9.32 -53.56 17.07
CA LYS A 570 7.99 -53.78 16.49
C LYS A 570 8.10 -53.97 14.97
N PRO A 571 7.80 -55.15 14.42
CA PRO A 571 7.81 -55.37 12.98
C PRO A 571 6.62 -54.67 12.30
N ALA A 572 6.75 -54.42 10.99
CA ALA A 572 5.70 -53.75 10.21
C ALA A 572 4.50 -54.64 9.87
N LEU A 573 4.74 -55.94 9.68
CA LEU A 573 3.70 -56.94 9.46
C LEU A 573 3.42 -57.64 10.78
N LYS A 574 2.14 -57.70 11.17
CA LYS A 574 1.70 -58.44 12.37
C LYS A 574 1.68 -59.93 12.06
N ASP A 575 2.82 -60.60 12.15
CA ASP A 575 2.79 -62.04 12.44
C ASP A 575 2.58 -62.24 13.94
N ARG A 576 1.78 -63.23 14.33
CA ARG A 576 1.14 -63.35 15.66
C ARG A 576 2.08 -63.58 16.84
N THR A 577 3.38 -63.44 16.66
CA THR A 577 4.41 -63.63 17.68
C THR A 577 5.50 -62.61 17.41
N GLU A 578 5.60 -61.55 18.22
CA GLU A 578 6.88 -60.94 18.64
C GLU A 578 6.67 -59.58 19.34
N GLN A 579 6.84 -59.61 20.66
CA GLN A 579 7.51 -58.56 21.40
C GLN A 579 8.77 -59.21 21.97
N GLN A 580 9.92 -59.10 21.30
CA GLN A 580 11.18 -59.32 22.01
C GLN A 580 11.46 -58.06 22.82
N LEU A 581 11.26 -58.20 24.13
CA LEU A 581 11.68 -57.24 25.14
C LEU A 581 13.15 -57.55 25.44
N CYS A 582 14.03 -56.57 25.22
CA CYS A 582 15.45 -56.65 25.58
C CYS A 582 15.77 -55.68 26.71
#